data_AF-A0A4U0X962-F1
#
_entry.id   AF-A0A4U0X962-F1
#
_cell.length_a   1.000
_cell.length_b   1.000
_cell.length_c   1.000
_cell.angle_alpha   90.00
_cell.angle_beta   90.00
_cell.angle_gamma   90.00
#
_symmetry.space_group_name_H-M   'P 1'
#
loop_
_entity.id
_entity.type
_entity.pdbx_description
1 polymer ?
#
loop_
_entity_poly.entity_id
_entity_poly.type
_entity_poly.pdbx_seq_one_letter_code
_entity_poly.pdbx_strand_id
1 'polypeptide(L)'
;MFGAARRLSMFLSSPDRPARRLIAFRQMRSDEIIAQKGVSDFFAGYPGFEGIDAVNDPRHLMIDVIKKHLSKNESSIAVAWEQLQQCLDSAWTDDKEWHSVDWGSDAITFVAHMSAAVFVGPELACNSGWQGLITSYTMNLFLAARALRSWPAVLRPVVHWVLPNCRKCREQVATARSMLETEFARRKDEKPKNHKDSIEWMEQVAAGRSYDAAAAQLGLAISSIHTTTQLLTQTLIDMCMYPALLEPLRKEVTAATEEHGFTTAGLYNMKLLDSVIKETQRLKPGMLVNLERMATSPVTLPNGIMVPTGTQLAVSSFPSAFLDPETYLGDRFLDDTGGQLVSSSTEHYAFGMGRYICPGRFLVANELKIALASVLTKYDVKLEDGAEPKIACVG
;
A
#
# COMPACT_ATOMS: atom_id res chain seq x y z
N MET A 1 6.11 51.06 -20.44
CA MET A 1 6.81 49.77 -20.27
C MET A 1 6.51 49.23 -18.89
N PHE A 2 5.98 48.01 -18.84
CA PHE A 2 5.95 47.00 -17.77
C PHE A 2 5.78 47.42 -16.30
N GLY A 3 4.78 46.77 -15.69
CA GLY A 3 4.37 46.95 -14.31
C GLY A 3 5.32 46.32 -13.30
N ALA A 4 5.33 46.91 -12.12
CA ALA A 4 5.99 46.37 -10.94
C ALA A 4 4.96 45.67 -10.05
N ALA A 5 5.27 44.40 -9.78
CA ALA A 5 4.45 43.45 -9.04
C ALA A 5 4.18 43.88 -7.59
N ARG A 6 2.94 43.62 -7.14
CA ARG A 6 2.52 43.74 -5.75
C ARG A 6 3.18 42.63 -4.93
N ARG A 7 3.93 43.02 -3.89
CA ARG A 7 4.50 42.12 -2.87
C ARG A 7 3.43 41.84 -1.81
N LEU A 8 3.11 40.57 -1.58
CA LEU A 8 2.25 40.13 -0.47
C LEU A 8 3.14 39.55 0.63
N SER A 9 3.01 40.06 1.86
CA SER A 9 3.72 39.54 3.04
C SER A 9 3.01 38.29 3.59
N MET A 10 3.73 37.17 3.68
CA MET A 10 3.36 36.05 4.54
C MET A 10 3.63 36.43 6.00
N PHE A 11 2.58 36.48 6.82
CA PHE A 11 2.71 36.54 8.27
C PHE A 11 3.25 35.20 8.77
N LEU A 12 4.52 35.16 9.18
CA LEU A 12 5.11 34.08 9.97
C LEU A 12 4.68 34.25 11.43
N SER A 13 3.75 33.40 11.91
CA SER A 13 3.46 33.33 13.35
C SER A 13 4.49 32.42 14.05
N SER A 14 5.22 33.01 14.99
CA SER A 14 6.11 32.48 16.04
C SER A 14 6.17 30.95 16.30
N PRO A 15 7.37 30.39 16.56
CA PRO A 15 7.64 28.96 16.73
C PRO A 15 7.39 28.47 18.17
N ASP A 16 6.17 28.64 18.69
CA ASP A 16 5.84 28.07 20.00
C ASP A 16 4.49 27.34 20.01
N ARG A 17 4.58 26.02 20.26
CA ARG A 17 3.52 25.02 20.50
C ARG A 17 2.95 24.25 19.29
N PRO A 18 3.63 23.19 18.82
CA PRO A 18 3.05 22.19 17.92
C PRO A 18 2.14 21.16 18.62
N ALA A 19 2.32 20.92 19.93
CA ALA A 19 1.72 19.75 20.60
C ALA A 19 0.19 19.79 20.81
N ARG A 20 -0.45 20.96 20.79
CA ARG A 20 -1.90 21.09 21.08
C ARG A 20 -2.80 21.07 19.84
N ARG A 21 -2.25 21.23 18.62
CA ARG A 21 -3.07 21.30 17.39
C ARG A 21 -3.51 19.92 16.89
N LEU A 22 -2.74 18.87 17.14
CA LEU A 22 -3.10 17.51 16.74
C LEU A 22 -4.16 16.85 17.65
N ILE A 23 -4.32 17.27 18.90
CA ILE A 23 -5.25 16.62 19.85
C ILE A 23 -6.72 16.87 19.48
N ALA A 24 -7.01 17.97 18.80
CA ALA A 24 -8.38 18.39 18.49
C ALA A 24 -9.08 17.46 17.46
N PHE A 25 -8.34 16.98 16.46
CA PHE A 25 -8.91 16.06 15.45
C PHE A 25 -9.08 14.61 15.99
N ARG A 26 -8.46 14.31 17.13
CA ARG A 26 -8.32 12.95 17.69
C ARG A 26 -9.51 12.46 18.53
N GLN A 27 -10.42 13.34 18.94
CA GLN A 27 -11.51 13.01 19.88
C GLN A 27 -12.94 13.07 19.29
N MET A 28 -13.09 13.33 18.00
CA MET A 28 -14.42 13.38 17.38
C MET A 28 -14.98 11.96 17.22
N ARG A 29 -16.09 11.67 17.91
CA ARG A 29 -16.85 10.42 17.75
C ARG A 29 -17.29 10.31 16.30
N SER A 30 -16.97 9.17 15.69
CA SER A 30 -16.83 8.95 14.25
C SER A 30 -18.12 8.71 13.48
N ASP A 31 -19.29 8.79 14.10
CA ASP A 31 -20.38 7.98 13.57
C ASP A 31 -21.31 8.70 12.60
N GLU A 32 -21.34 10.05 12.52
CA GLU A 32 -22.29 10.73 11.60
C GLU A 32 -21.76 12.00 10.90
N ILE A 33 -20.57 12.49 11.24
CA ILE A 33 -20.19 13.88 10.95
C ILE A 33 -19.03 14.00 9.93
N ILE A 34 -18.31 12.91 9.65
CA ILE A 34 -17.15 12.92 8.77
C ILE A 34 -17.05 11.63 7.96
N ALA A 35 -17.11 11.70 6.63
CA ALA A 35 -17.00 10.57 5.72
C ALA A 35 -15.56 10.36 5.21
N GLN A 36 -15.21 9.12 4.86
CA GLN A 36 -13.96 8.81 4.17
C GLN A 36 -14.06 9.25 2.70
N LYS A 37 -13.06 10.03 2.26
CA LYS A 37 -13.03 10.68 0.94
C LYS A 37 -12.99 9.73 -0.27
N GLY A 38 -12.59 8.47 -0.06
CA GLY A 38 -12.18 7.55 -1.14
C GLY A 38 -13.22 7.26 -2.23
N VAL A 39 -14.52 7.44 -1.97
CA VAL A 39 -15.58 6.99 -2.88
C VAL A 39 -15.79 7.92 -4.08
N SER A 40 -15.77 9.26 -3.90
CA SER A 40 -16.14 10.21 -4.96
C SER A 40 -15.01 10.49 -5.96
N ASP A 41 -13.77 10.45 -5.50
CA ASP A 41 -12.61 10.96 -6.27
C ASP A 41 -12.05 9.94 -7.26
N PHE A 42 -12.39 8.67 -7.07
CA PHE A 42 -11.99 7.56 -7.92
C PHE A 42 -13.15 7.01 -8.76
N PHE A 43 -14.26 7.76 -8.89
CA PHE A 43 -15.35 7.46 -9.82
C PHE A 43 -15.99 6.08 -9.62
N ALA A 44 -16.17 5.67 -8.35
CA ALA A 44 -17.03 4.54 -8.00
C ALA A 44 -18.37 4.63 -8.76
N GLY A 45 -18.83 3.52 -9.33
CA GLY A 45 -20.04 3.37 -10.13
C GLY A 45 -19.84 3.60 -11.63
N TYR A 46 -18.65 4.01 -12.07
CA TYR A 46 -18.36 4.14 -13.50
C TYR A 46 -17.94 2.78 -14.09
N PRO A 47 -18.44 2.40 -15.27
CA PRO A 47 -17.97 1.20 -15.98
C PRO A 47 -16.45 1.20 -16.19
N GLY A 48 -15.77 0.15 -15.71
CA GLY A 48 -14.31 -0.01 -15.67
C GLY A 48 -13.70 0.26 -14.28
N PHE A 49 -14.46 0.82 -13.35
CA PHE A 49 -14.03 1.19 -11.99
C PHE A 49 -14.59 0.23 -10.92
N GLU A 50 -15.09 -0.94 -11.31
CA GLU A 50 -15.70 -1.90 -10.40
C GLU A 50 -14.76 -2.34 -9.25
N GLY A 51 -13.44 -2.31 -9.46
CA GLY A 51 -12.48 -2.54 -8.37
C GLY A 51 -12.59 -1.52 -7.23
N ILE A 52 -12.87 -0.26 -7.55
CA ILE A 52 -13.13 0.79 -6.55
C ILE A 52 -14.48 0.55 -5.87
N ASP A 53 -15.48 0.09 -6.62
CA ASP A 53 -16.80 -0.25 -6.05
C ASP A 53 -16.69 -1.37 -5.02
N ALA A 54 -15.91 -2.41 -5.31
CA ALA A 54 -15.70 -3.52 -4.40
C ALA A 54 -15.00 -3.08 -3.10
N VAL A 55 -13.97 -2.22 -3.20
CA VAL A 55 -13.26 -1.68 -2.03
C VAL A 55 -14.17 -0.83 -1.15
N ASN A 56 -15.12 -0.11 -1.75
CA ASN A 56 -16.04 0.79 -1.07
C ASN A 56 -17.44 0.19 -0.83
N ASP A 57 -17.60 -1.13 -1.01
CA ASP A 57 -18.89 -1.79 -0.83
C ASP A 57 -19.41 -1.58 0.60
N PRO A 58 -20.63 -1.03 0.78
CA PRO A 58 -21.22 -0.79 2.10
C PRO A 58 -21.47 -2.09 2.89
N ARG A 59 -21.48 -3.25 2.23
CA ARG A 59 -21.56 -4.58 2.87
C ARG A 59 -20.24 -5.01 3.49
N HIS A 60 -19.15 -4.27 3.24
CA HIS A 60 -17.81 -4.47 3.78
C HIS A 60 -17.21 -5.86 3.58
N LEU A 61 -17.63 -6.58 2.52
CA LEU A 61 -17.21 -7.95 2.24
C LEU A 61 -15.67 -8.08 2.18
N MET A 62 -15.01 -7.22 1.39
CA MET A 62 -13.55 -7.24 1.26
C MET A 62 -12.84 -6.90 2.58
N ILE A 63 -13.33 -5.91 3.32
CA ILE A 63 -12.75 -5.52 4.61
C ILE A 63 -12.86 -6.67 5.61
N ASP A 64 -13.99 -7.38 5.62
CA ASP A 64 -14.21 -8.54 6.47
C ASP A 64 -13.27 -9.69 6.11
N VAL A 65 -13.06 -9.97 4.82
CA VAL A 65 -12.09 -10.98 4.36
C VAL A 65 -10.68 -10.62 4.80
N ILE A 66 -10.26 -9.36 4.62
CA ILE A 66 -8.93 -8.89 5.02
C ILE A 66 -8.72 -9.03 6.53
N LYS A 67 -9.72 -8.63 7.33
CA LYS A 67 -9.63 -8.68 8.80
C LYS A 67 -9.70 -10.11 9.37
N LYS A 68 -10.52 -10.98 8.76
CA LYS A 68 -10.75 -12.34 9.27
C LYS A 68 -9.67 -13.31 8.81
N HIS A 69 -9.27 -13.24 7.54
CA HIS A 69 -8.40 -14.24 6.92
C HIS A 69 -7.00 -13.69 6.65
N LEU A 70 -6.88 -12.59 5.91
CA LEU A 70 -5.58 -12.09 5.46
C LEU A 70 -4.65 -11.70 6.61
N SER A 71 -5.20 -11.05 7.66
CA SER A 71 -4.41 -10.58 8.81
C SER A 71 -3.97 -11.69 9.78
N LYS A 72 -4.48 -12.92 9.64
CA LYS A 72 -4.33 -14.00 10.63
C LYS A 72 -3.79 -15.31 10.07
N ASN A 73 -3.49 -15.35 8.78
CA ASN A 73 -3.23 -16.61 8.11
C ASN A 73 -1.76 -16.78 7.75
N GLU A 74 -1.07 -17.63 8.51
CA GLU A 74 0.31 -18.02 8.26
C GLU A 74 0.52 -18.63 6.86
N SER A 75 -0.50 -19.23 6.25
CA SER A 75 -0.37 -19.73 4.88
C SER A 75 -0.13 -18.64 3.86
N SER A 76 -0.56 -17.40 4.11
CA SER A 76 -0.28 -16.28 3.22
C SER A 76 1.21 -15.94 3.19
N ILE A 77 1.92 -16.12 4.31
CA ILE A 77 3.37 -15.92 4.41
C ILE A 77 4.09 -16.98 3.57
N ALA A 78 3.73 -18.26 3.75
CA ALA A 78 4.36 -19.35 3.01
C ALA A 78 4.15 -19.21 1.49
N VAL A 79 2.92 -18.94 1.05
CA VAL A 79 2.58 -18.76 -0.37
C VAL A 79 3.29 -17.55 -0.97
N ALA A 80 3.32 -16.41 -0.26
CA ALA A 80 4.05 -15.22 -0.74
C ALA A 80 5.55 -15.49 -0.83
N TRP A 81 6.15 -16.15 0.17
CA TRP A 81 7.57 -16.48 0.15
C TRP A 81 7.93 -17.44 -0.99
N GLU A 82 7.20 -18.55 -1.16
CA GLU A 82 7.40 -19.49 -2.27
C GLU A 82 7.31 -18.81 -3.63
N GLN A 83 6.31 -17.92 -3.79
CA GLN A 83 6.12 -17.18 -5.01
C GLN A 83 7.28 -16.20 -5.27
N LEU A 84 7.77 -15.51 -4.23
CA LEU A 84 8.93 -14.64 -4.35
C LEU A 84 10.19 -15.42 -4.75
N GLN A 85 10.41 -16.61 -4.20
CA GLN A 85 11.59 -17.42 -4.55
C GLN A 85 11.59 -17.72 -6.06
N GLN A 86 10.45 -18.11 -6.64
CA GLN A 86 10.34 -18.32 -8.08
C GLN A 86 10.64 -17.06 -8.90
N CYS A 87 10.22 -15.89 -8.41
CA CYS A 87 10.55 -14.62 -9.06
C CYS A 87 12.04 -14.30 -8.96
N LEU A 88 12.68 -14.51 -7.81
CA LEU A 88 14.12 -14.30 -7.64
C LEU A 88 14.94 -15.25 -8.52
N ASP A 89 14.59 -16.54 -8.53
CA ASP A 89 15.31 -17.56 -9.31
C ASP A 89 15.18 -17.33 -10.83
N SER A 90 14.16 -16.60 -11.27
CA SER A 90 13.94 -16.26 -12.69
C SER A 90 14.48 -14.88 -13.08
N ALA A 91 14.44 -13.91 -12.17
CA ALA A 91 14.84 -12.53 -12.44
C ALA A 91 16.34 -12.30 -12.18
N TRP A 92 16.88 -12.91 -11.13
CA TRP A 92 18.24 -12.67 -10.64
C TRP A 92 19.13 -13.90 -10.86
N THR A 93 20.44 -13.72 -10.68
CA THR A 93 21.47 -14.72 -10.98
C THR A 93 22.16 -15.20 -9.71
N ASP A 94 22.67 -16.44 -9.73
CA ASP A 94 23.55 -17.02 -8.70
C ASP A 94 25.04 -16.74 -8.97
N ASP A 95 25.35 -15.94 -10.00
CA ASP A 95 26.70 -15.48 -10.27
C ASP A 95 27.22 -14.62 -9.10
N LYS A 96 28.51 -14.78 -8.79
CA LYS A 96 29.18 -14.12 -7.66
C LYS A 96 29.69 -12.73 -8.01
N GLU A 97 29.71 -12.39 -9.30
CA GLU A 97 30.07 -11.06 -9.76
C GLU A 97 28.94 -10.05 -9.54
N TRP A 98 29.27 -8.76 -9.57
CA TRP A 98 28.27 -7.71 -9.45
C TRP A 98 27.45 -7.57 -10.73
N HIS A 99 26.13 -7.51 -10.59
CA HIS A 99 25.19 -7.30 -11.69
C HIS A 99 24.22 -6.15 -11.39
N SER A 100 23.95 -5.33 -12.39
CA SER A 100 22.91 -4.30 -12.31
C SER A 100 21.53 -4.94 -12.50
N VAL A 101 20.56 -4.51 -11.70
CA VAL A 101 19.16 -4.94 -11.77
C VAL A 101 18.24 -3.75 -11.97
N ASP A 102 17.11 -3.94 -12.65
CA ASP A 102 16.07 -2.92 -12.72
C ASP A 102 15.18 -3.03 -11.47
N TRP A 103 15.70 -2.50 -10.36
CA TRP A 103 15.03 -2.62 -9.06
C TRP A 103 13.60 -2.07 -9.06
N GLY A 104 13.30 -1.05 -9.87
CA GLY A 104 11.95 -0.50 -9.98
C GLY A 104 10.99 -1.51 -10.60
N SER A 105 11.39 -2.14 -11.71
CA SER A 105 10.61 -3.19 -12.38
C SER A 105 10.52 -4.47 -11.54
N ASP A 106 11.63 -4.87 -10.92
CA ASP A 106 11.70 -6.09 -10.10
C ASP A 106 10.82 -5.98 -8.86
N ALA A 107 10.86 -4.84 -8.15
CA ALA A 107 10.01 -4.62 -6.98
C ALA A 107 8.50 -4.64 -7.33
N ILE A 108 8.10 -4.15 -8.51
CA ILE A 108 6.71 -4.30 -8.98
C ILE A 108 6.39 -5.77 -9.20
N THR A 109 7.28 -6.50 -9.87
CA THR A 109 7.10 -7.92 -10.20
C THR A 109 6.97 -8.76 -8.92
N PHE A 110 7.88 -8.58 -7.97
CA PHE A 110 7.89 -9.31 -6.71
C PHE A 110 6.60 -9.07 -5.91
N VAL A 111 6.20 -7.82 -5.74
CA VAL A 111 4.97 -7.48 -5.00
C VAL A 111 3.72 -7.97 -5.74
N ALA A 112 3.62 -7.78 -7.05
CA ALA A 112 2.46 -8.22 -7.82
C ALA A 112 2.29 -9.74 -7.77
N HIS A 113 3.38 -10.49 -7.85
CA HIS A 113 3.36 -11.94 -7.73
C HIS A 113 3.02 -12.41 -6.31
N MET A 114 3.68 -11.88 -5.27
CA MET A 114 3.37 -12.22 -3.87
C MET A 114 1.90 -11.96 -3.53
N SER A 115 1.41 -10.75 -3.84
CA SER A 115 0.01 -10.36 -3.60
C SER A 115 -0.95 -11.25 -4.39
N ALA A 116 -0.71 -11.47 -5.68
CA ALA A 116 -1.59 -12.28 -6.51
C ALA A 116 -1.66 -13.73 -6.02
N ALA A 117 -0.55 -14.32 -5.55
CA ALA A 117 -0.55 -15.68 -5.04
C ALA A 117 -1.43 -15.83 -3.79
N VAL A 118 -1.46 -14.82 -2.92
CA VAL A 118 -2.36 -14.78 -1.76
C VAL A 118 -3.82 -14.50 -2.18
N PHE A 119 -4.03 -13.76 -3.27
CA PHE A 119 -5.37 -13.35 -3.69
C PHE A 119 -6.09 -14.39 -4.55
N VAL A 120 -5.44 -14.90 -5.59
CA VAL A 120 -6.04 -15.80 -6.58
C VAL A 120 -5.41 -17.20 -6.61
N GLY A 121 -4.46 -17.47 -5.71
CA GLY A 121 -3.70 -18.72 -5.68
C GLY A 121 -2.48 -18.69 -6.61
N PRO A 122 -1.50 -19.59 -6.39
CA PRO A 122 -0.24 -19.60 -7.12
C PRO A 122 -0.41 -19.89 -8.62
N GLU A 123 -1.40 -20.71 -9.01
CA GLU A 123 -1.60 -21.09 -10.41
C GLU A 123 -1.96 -19.88 -11.29
N LEU A 124 -2.91 -19.05 -10.86
CA LEU A 124 -3.29 -17.84 -11.60
C LEU A 124 -2.27 -16.71 -11.38
N ALA A 125 -1.60 -16.66 -10.22
CA ALA A 125 -0.53 -15.70 -9.97
C ALA A 125 0.67 -15.87 -10.90
N CYS A 126 1.03 -17.10 -11.30
CA CYS A 126 2.09 -17.35 -12.28
C CYS A 126 1.66 -17.10 -13.74
N ASN A 127 0.37 -16.82 -13.99
CA ASN A 127 -0.10 -16.52 -15.34
C ASN A 127 0.34 -15.11 -15.77
N SER A 128 1.19 -15.03 -16.80
CA SER A 128 1.71 -13.75 -17.32
C SER A 128 0.60 -12.81 -17.82
N GLY A 129 -0.50 -13.37 -18.35
CA GLY A 129 -1.68 -12.60 -18.75
C GLY A 129 -2.38 -11.96 -17.56
N TRP A 130 -2.50 -12.67 -16.43
CA TRP A 130 -3.09 -12.14 -15.20
C TRP A 130 -2.20 -11.06 -14.58
N GLN A 131 -0.89 -11.32 -14.50
CA GLN A 131 0.09 -10.37 -13.99
C GLN A 131 0.12 -9.08 -14.81
N GLY A 132 0.18 -9.21 -16.14
CA GLY A 132 0.10 -8.06 -17.04
C GLY A 132 -1.23 -7.31 -16.90
N LEU A 133 -2.34 -8.02 -16.67
CA LEU A 133 -3.65 -7.43 -16.46
C LEU A 133 -3.70 -6.59 -15.18
N ILE A 134 -3.35 -7.15 -14.02
CA ILE A 134 -3.50 -6.45 -12.73
C ILE A 134 -2.54 -5.25 -12.62
N THR A 135 -1.30 -5.39 -13.10
CA THR A 135 -0.30 -4.31 -13.07
C THR A 135 -0.72 -3.15 -13.99
N SER A 136 -1.14 -3.44 -15.22
CA SER A 136 -1.57 -2.40 -16.15
C SER A 136 -2.94 -1.82 -15.81
N TYR A 137 -3.88 -2.61 -15.28
CA TYR A 137 -5.21 -2.13 -14.86
C TYR A 137 -5.11 -1.07 -13.77
N THR A 138 -4.32 -1.34 -12.72
CA THR A 138 -4.15 -0.40 -11.62
C THR A 138 -3.60 0.94 -12.09
N MET A 139 -2.64 0.94 -13.02
CA MET A 139 -2.13 2.17 -13.65
C MET A 139 -3.16 2.88 -14.53
N ASN A 140 -3.85 2.15 -15.39
CA ASN A 140 -4.89 2.73 -16.24
C ASN A 140 -6.00 3.37 -15.40
N LEU A 141 -6.36 2.76 -14.27
CA LEU A 141 -7.36 3.29 -13.34
C LEU A 141 -6.96 4.65 -12.78
N PHE A 142 -5.74 4.79 -12.27
CA PHE A 142 -5.25 6.07 -11.73
C PHE A 142 -5.15 7.14 -12.82
N LEU A 143 -4.68 6.78 -14.02
CA LEU A 143 -4.62 7.68 -15.17
C LEU A 143 -6.02 8.07 -15.66
N ALA A 144 -6.97 7.14 -15.65
CA ALA A 144 -8.37 7.39 -15.98
C ALA A 144 -9.03 8.34 -14.97
N ALA A 145 -8.83 8.12 -13.67
CA ALA A 145 -9.32 9.01 -12.62
C ALA A 145 -8.70 10.41 -12.73
N ARG A 146 -7.39 10.53 -13.00
CA ARG A 146 -6.74 11.82 -13.26
C ARG A 146 -7.35 12.52 -14.49
N ALA A 147 -7.53 11.79 -15.59
CA ALA A 147 -8.12 12.33 -16.81
C ALA A 147 -9.55 12.82 -16.55
N LEU A 148 -10.41 12.02 -15.91
CA LEU A 148 -11.79 12.40 -15.60
C LEU A 148 -11.90 13.63 -14.70
N ARG A 149 -10.99 13.77 -13.71
CA ARG A 149 -10.94 14.97 -12.86
C ARG A 149 -10.61 16.25 -13.63
N SER A 150 -9.88 16.15 -14.74
CA SER A 150 -9.60 17.31 -15.61
C SER A 150 -10.82 17.80 -16.40
N TRP A 151 -11.89 16.99 -16.50
CA TRP A 151 -13.13 17.38 -17.14
C TRP A 151 -14.14 17.97 -16.14
N PRO A 152 -14.96 18.96 -16.58
CA PRO A 152 -16.10 19.45 -15.79
C PRO A 152 -17.05 18.33 -15.39
N ALA A 153 -17.58 18.37 -14.16
CA ALA A 153 -18.40 17.29 -13.59
C ALA A 153 -19.58 16.86 -14.48
N VAL A 154 -20.23 17.82 -15.15
CA VAL A 154 -21.39 17.58 -16.05
C VAL A 154 -21.03 16.76 -17.29
N LEU A 155 -19.77 16.83 -17.76
CA LEU A 155 -19.33 16.10 -18.96
C LEU A 155 -18.81 14.70 -18.65
N ARG A 156 -18.47 14.41 -17.40
CA ARG A 156 -17.87 13.12 -16.99
C ARG A 156 -18.72 11.91 -17.36
N PRO A 157 -20.06 11.90 -17.22
CA PRO A 157 -20.93 10.78 -17.61
C PRO A 157 -20.91 10.45 -19.11
N VAL A 158 -20.43 11.34 -19.97
CA VAL A 158 -20.30 11.10 -21.41
C VAL A 158 -18.84 10.81 -21.77
N VAL A 159 -17.92 11.61 -21.24
CA VAL A 159 -16.49 11.57 -21.61
C VAL A 159 -15.81 10.25 -21.22
N HIS A 160 -16.23 9.59 -20.13
CA HIS A 160 -15.64 8.31 -19.74
C HIS A 160 -15.83 7.20 -20.78
N TRP A 161 -16.78 7.34 -21.72
CA TRP A 161 -16.97 6.40 -22.83
C TRP A 161 -15.90 6.54 -23.90
N VAL A 162 -15.31 7.72 -24.06
CA VAL A 162 -14.33 8.02 -25.12
C VAL A 162 -12.89 8.05 -24.63
N LEU A 163 -12.66 8.31 -23.34
CA LEU A 163 -11.31 8.35 -22.77
C LEU A 163 -10.59 6.99 -22.95
N PRO A 164 -9.37 6.97 -23.51
CA PRO A 164 -8.63 5.72 -23.76
C PRO A 164 -8.44 4.87 -22.51
N ASN A 165 -8.02 5.48 -21.39
CA ASN A 165 -7.79 4.75 -20.15
C ASN A 165 -9.09 4.18 -19.56
N CYS A 166 -10.22 4.88 -19.68
CA CYS A 166 -11.52 4.37 -19.24
C CYS A 166 -12.00 3.20 -20.12
N ARG A 167 -11.80 3.28 -21.44
CA ARG A 167 -12.06 2.15 -22.36
C ARG A 167 -11.21 0.95 -21.97
N LYS A 168 -9.92 1.18 -21.72
CA LYS A 168 -9.00 0.12 -21.34
C LYS A 168 -9.36 -0.53 -20.01
N CYS A 169 -9.76 0.25 -19.01
CA CYS A 169 -10.25 -0.28 -17.74
C CYS A 169 -11.46 -1.21 -17.97
N ARG A 170 -12.45 -0.82 -18.78
CA ARG A 170 -13.60 -1.69 -19.11
C ARG A 170 -13.19 -3.01 -19.78
N GLU A 171 -12.30 -2.94 -20.75
CA GLU A 171 -11.74 -4.13 -21.40
C GLU A 171 -11.07 -5.05 -20.38
N GLN A 172 -10.24 -4.50 -19.49
CA GLN A 172 -9.51 -5.25 -18.48
C GLN A 172 -10.43 -5.86 -17.42
N VAL A 173 -11.50 -5.17 -17.00
CA VAL A 173 -12.52 -5.77 -16.13
C VAL A 173 -13.19 -6.96 -16.82
N ALA A 174 -13.55 -6.85 -18.11
CA ALA A 174 -14.14 -7.95 -18.86
C ALA A 174 -13.17 -9.14 -19.00
N THR A 175 -11.89 -8.88 -19.30
CA THR A 175 -10.86 -9.92 -19.33
C THR A 175 -10.67 -10.58 -17.97
N ALA A 176 -10.64 -9.81 -16.88
CA ALA A 176 -10.50 -10.34 -15.52
C ALA A 176 -11.66 -11.29 -15.17
N ARG A 177 -12.91 -10.92 -15.52
CA ARG A 177 -14.08 -11.79 -15.33
C ARG A 177 -13.92 -13.11 -16.08
N SER A 178 -13.52 -13.07 -17.35
CA SER A 178 -13.31 -14.29 -18.15
C SER A 178 -12.19 -15.19 -17.60
N MET A 179 -11.08 -14.61 -17.14
CA MET A 179 -9.99 -15.37 -16.53
C MET A 179 -10.42 -16.03 -15.22
N LEU A 180 -11.17 -15.31 -14.37
CA LEU A 180 -11.69 -15.87 -13.13
C LEU A 180 -12.78 -16.92 -13.36
N GLU A 181 -13.65 -16.75 -14.35
CA GLU A 181 -14.61 -17.79 -14.75
C GLU A 181 -13.90 -19.09 -15.14
N THR A 182 -12.80 -18.98 -15.89
CA THR A 182 -11.95 -20.13 -16.25
C THR A 182 -11.33 -20.78 -15.01
N GLU A 183 -10.84 -19.98 -14.07
CA GLU A 183 -10.26 -20.46 -12.82
C GLU A 183 -11.32 -21.13 -11.93
N PHE A 184 -12.53 -20.58 -11.84
CA PHE A 184 -13.64 -21.19 -11.11
C PHE A 184 -14.08 -22.52 -11.72
N ALA A 185 -14.13 -22.61 -13.05
CA ALA A 185 -14.41 -23.87 -13.74
C ALA A 185 -13.34 -24.92 -13.43
N ARG A 186 -12.06 -24.53 -13.49
CA ARG A 186 -10.93 -25.41 -13.14
C ARG A 186 -11.03 -25.93 -11.70
N ARG A 187 -11.31 -25.06 -10.72
CA ARG A 187 -11.44 -25.44 -9.30
C ARG A 187 -12.61 -26.39 -9.04
N LYS A 188 -13.69 -26.30 -9.82
CA LYS A 188 -14.84 -27.20 -9.71
C LYS A 188 -14.53 -28.63 -10.16
N ASP A 189 -13.64 -28.76 -11.15
CA ASP A 189 -13.21 -30.06 -11.68
C ASP A 189 -12.10 -30.70 -10.83
N GLU A 190 -11.41 -29.92 -9.99
CA GLU A 190 -10.47 -30.45 -9.01
C GLU A 190 -11.20 -31.12 -7.83
N LYS A 191 -10.62 -32.21 -7.32
CA LYS A 191 -11.02 -32.77 -6.01
C LYS A 191 -10.96 -31.66 -4.96
N PRO A 192 -11.82 -31.66 -3.93
CA PRO A 192 -11.89 -30.58 -2.94
C PRO A 192 -10.51 -30.34 -2.33
N LYS A 193 -9.85 -29.28 -2.81
CA LYS A 193 -8.65 -28.69 -2.24
C LYS A 193 -9.11 -27.53 -1.37
N ASN A 194 -8.62 -27.48 -0.14
CA ASN A 194 -8.84 -26.32 0.72
C ASN A 194 -7.91 -25.19 0.27
N HIS A 195 -8.32 -24.44 -0.75
CA HIS A 195 -7.57 -23.31 -1.27
C HIS A 195 -7.39 -22.26 -0.16
N LYS A 196 -6.16 -21.77 0.01
CA LYS A 196 -5.85 -20.79 1.05
C LYS A 196 -5.59 -19.42 0.45
N ASP A 197 -6.54 -18.96 -0.36
CA ASP A 197 -6.48 -17.70 -1.08
C ASP A 197 -7.75 -16.87 -0.87
N SER A 198 -7.71 -15.61 -1.32
CA SER A 198 -8.82 -14.69 -1.12
C SER A 198 -10.09 -15.10 -1.88
N ILE A 199 -9.99 -15.86 -2.97
CA ILE A 199 -11.17 -16.35 -3.68
C ILE A 199 -12.00 -17.23 -2.74
N GLU A 200 -11.38 -18.22 -2.10
CA GLU A 200 -12.05 -19.11 -1.14
C GLU A 200 -12.57 -18.34 0.08
N TRP A 201 -11.78 -17.40 0.61
CA TRP A 201 -12.21 -16.60 1.77
C TRP A 201 -13.39 -15.68 1.43
N MET A 202 -13.45 -15.16 0.21
CA MET A 202 -14.56 -14.34 -0.27
C MET A 202 -15.84 -15.17 -0.37
N GLU A 203 -15.79 -16.39 -0.88
CA GLU A 203 -16.95 -17.31 -0.86
C GLU A 203 -17.44 -17.60 0.57
N GLN A 204 -16.52 -17.88 1.48
CA GLN A 204 -16.83 -18.16 2.89
C GLN A 204 -17.51 -16.97 3.59
N VAL A 205 -17.00 -15.76 3.39
CA VAL A 205 -17.57 -14.55 4.01
C VAL A 205 -18.82 -14.07 3.27
N ALA A 206 -18.91 -14.29 1.96
CA ALA A 206 -20.11 -13.98 1.17
C ALA A 206 -21.29 -14.84 1.66
N ALA A 207 -21.04 -16.09 2.05
CA ALA A 207 -22.04 -17.00 2.60
C ALA A 207 -23.30 -17.10 1.73
N GLY A 208 -23.10 -17.24 0.41
CA GLY A 208 -24.16 -17.31 -0.60
C GLY A 208 -24.69 -15.96 -1.10
N ARG A 209 -24.17 -14.84 -0.60
CA ARG A 209 -24.48 -13.50 -1.16
C ARG A 209 -23.73 -13.30 -2.47
N SER A 210 -24.39 -12.70 -3.47
CA SER A 210 -23.75 -12.36 -4.72
C SER A 210 -22.71 -11.23 -4.55
N TYR A 211 -21.58 -11.40 -5.23
CA TYR A 211 -20.54 -10.40 -5.37
C TYR A 211 -19.85 -10.57 -6.73
N ASP A 212 -19.21 -9.51 -7.21
CA ASP A 212 -18.39 -9.59 -8.42
C ASP A 212 -16.96 -9.96 -8.01
N ALA A 213 -16.57 -11.21 -8.29
CA ALA A 213 -15.25 -11.71 -7.95
C ALA A 213 -14.13 -10.95 -8.68
N ALA A 214 -14.32 -10.57 -9.94
CA ALA A 214 -13.32 -9.81 -10.67
C ALA A 214 -13.14 -8.41 -10.09
N ALA A 215 -14.25 -7.75 -9.77
CA ALA A 215 -14.21 -6.46 -9.08
C ALA A 215 -13.43 -6.59 -7.75
N ALA A 216 -13.70 -7.62 -6.96
CA ALA A 216 -13.00 -7.82 -5.69
C ALA A 216 -11.49 -8.06 -5.88
N GLN A 217 -11.09 -8.93 -6.80
CA GLN A 217 -9.67 -9.22 -7.06
C GLN A 217 -8.93 -7.99 -7.60
N LEU A 218 -9.56 -7.23 -8.50
CA LEU A 218 -9.03 -5.96 -8.98
C LEU A 218 -8.95 -4.92 -7.86
N GLY A 219 -9.93 -4.87 -6.96
CA GLY A 219 -9.91 -4.04 -5.75
C GLY A 219 -8.74 -4.34 -4.82
N LEU A 220 -8.43 -5.64 -4.62
CA LEU A 220 -7.27 -6.07 -3.84
C LEU A 220 -5.97 -5.63 -4.52
N ALA A 221 -5.85 -5.84 -5.84
CA ALA A 221 -4.68 -5.44 -6.61
C ALA A 221 -4.43 -3.91 -6.58
N ILE A 222 -5.48 -3.09 -6.71
CA ILE A 222 -5.40 -1.62 -6.56
C ILE A 222 -4.82 -1.25 -5.19
N SER A 223 -5.24 -1.98 -4.16
CA SER A 223 -4.93 -1.65 -2.77
C SER A 223 -3.56 -2.15 -2.30
N SER A 224 -2.96 -3.15 -2.96
CA SER A 224 -1.72 -3.78 -2.50
C SER A 224 -0.48 -3.43 -3.32
N ILE A 225 -0.59 -3.30 -4.65
CA ILE A 225 0.60 -3.28 -5.52
C ILE A 225 1.44 -2.00 -5.32
N HIS A 226 0.89 -0.83 -5.63
CA HIS A 226 1.69 0.39 -5.74
C HIS A 226 2.31 0.84 -4.41
N THR A 227 1.52 0.87 -3.34
CA THR A 227 2.01 1.35 -2.04
C THR A 227 3.07 0.43 -1.45
N THR A 228 2.93 -0.89 -1.61
CA THR A 228 3.93 -1.86 -1.13
C THR A 228 5.18 -1.80 -1.98
N THR A 229 5.05 -1.77 -3.31
CA THR A 229 6.20 -1.61 -4.22
C THR A 229 6.99 -0.34 -3.88
N GLN A 230 6.33 0.81 -3.74
CA GLN A 230 7.02 2.07 -3.44
C GLN A 230 7.82 1.99 -2.14
N LEU A 231 7.23 1.40 -1.09
CA LEU A 231 7.90 1.24 0.19
C LEU A 231 9.04 0.23 0.12
N LEU A 232 8.85 -0.90 -0.57
CA LEU A 232 9.89 -1.90 -0.81
C LEU A 232 11.08 -1.26 -1.53
N THR A 233 10.79 -0.58 -2.64
CA THR A 233 11.79 0.09 -3.47
C THR A 233 12.60 1.07 -2.64
N GLN A 234 11.91 1.94 -1.91
CA GLN A 234 12.56 2.99 -1.13
C GLN A 234 13.37 2.43 0.05
N THR A 235 12.88 1.38 0.71
CA THR A 235 13.57 0.79 1.87
C THR A 235 14.90 0.18 1.44
N LEU A 236 14.95 -0.55 0.32
CA LEU A 236 16.22 -1.12 -0.16
C LEU A 236 17.21 -0.03 -0.57
N ILE A 237 16.73 1.04 -1.23
CA ILE A 237 17.57 2.21 -1.55
C ILE A 237 18.15 2.82 -0.27
N ASP A 238 17.33 3.00 0.77
CA ASP A 238 17.77 3.57 2.05
C ASP A 238 18.79 2.65 2.73
N MET A 239 18.59 1.33 2.73
CA MET A 239 19.59 0.37 3.22
C MET A 239 20.93 0.47 2.49
N CYS A 240 20.92 0.64 1.16
CA CYS A 240 22.13 0.83 0.37
C CYS A 240 22.80 2.20 0.61
N MET A 241 22.03 3.24 0.92
CA MET A 241 22.56 4.55 1.31
C MET A 241 23.19 4.54 2.71
N TYR A 242 22.77 3.63 3.59
CA TYR A 242 23.27 3.47 4.96
C TYR A 242 23.85 2.07 5.17
N PRO A 243 24.97 1.72 4.51
CA PRO A 243 25.50 0.35 4.46
C PRO A 243 25.86 -0.24 5.84
N ALA A 244 26.09 0.61 6.85
CA ALA A 244 26.29 0.17 8.24
C ALA A 244 25.09 -0.62 8.80
N LEU A 245 23.90 -0.52 8.20
CA LEU A 245 22.71 -1.28 8.56
C LEU A 245 22.70 -2.70 8.00
N LEU A 246 23.41 -2.97 6.88
CA LEU A 246 23.29 -4.24 6.15
C LEU A 246 23.75 -5.43 6.99
N GLU A 247 24.89 -5.32 7.69
CA GLU A 247 25.42 -6.40 8.52
C GLU A 247 24.53 -6.71 9.74
N PRO A 248 24.10 -5.72 10.56
CA PRO A 248 23.12 -5.95 11.62
C PRO A 248 21.80 -6.55 11.11
N LEU A 249 21.26 -6.06 9.99
CA LEU A 249 20.02 -6.57 9.40
C LEU A 249 20.18 -8.01 8.93
N ARG A 250 21.29 -8.34 8.25
CA ARG A 250 21.59 -9.70 7.82
C ARG A 250 21.65 -10.65 9.01
N LYS A 251 22.36 -10.27 10.09
CA LYS A 251 22.42 -11.08 11.31
C LYS A 251 21.05 -11.32 11.93
N GLU A 252 20.22 -10.28 12.06
CA GLU A 252 18.86 -10.41 12.59
C GLU A 252 18.01 -11.35 11.73
N VAL A 253 17.97 -11.10 10.41
CA VAL A 253 17.16 -11.88 9.49
C VAL A 253 17.60 -13.33 9.45
N THR A 254 18.91 -13.59 9.31
CA THR A 254 19.45 -14.95 9.28
C THR A 254 19.06 -15.70 10.55
N ALA A 255 19.28 -15.12 11.74
CA ALA A 255 18.91 -15.75 13.00
C ALA A 255 17.39 -16.05 13.07
N ALA A 256 16.54 -15.09 12.70
CA ALA A 256 15.09 -15.29 12.72
C ALA A 256 14.63 -16.37 11.73
N THR A 257 15.23 -16.44 10.54
CA THR A 257 14.89 -17.44 9.52
C THR A 257 15.46 -18.82 9.83
N GLU A 258 16.62 -18.93 10.47
CA GLU A 258 17.19 -20.21 10.91
C GLU A 258 16.38 -20.81 12.08
N GLU A 259 15.93 -19.97 13.02
CA GLU A 259 15.18 -20.43 14.20
C GLU A 259 13.71 -20.77 13.87
N HIS A 260 13.07 -19.98 13.00
CA HIS A 260 11.62 -20.06 12.80
C HIS A 260 11.19 -20.18 11.33
N GLY A 261 12.10 -20.04 10.37
CA GLY A 261 11.75 -19.95 8.95
C GLY A 261 10.99 -18.66 8.59
N PHE A 262 10.50 -18.59 7.35
CA PHE A 262 9.56 -17.57 6.90
C PHE A 262 8.15 -17.87 7.43
N THR A 263 7.97 -17.66 8.74
CA THR A 263 6.73 -17.90 9.49
C THR A 263 6.28 -16.64 10.22
N THR A 264 5.12 -16.68 10.87
CA THR A 264 4.65 -15.55 11.67
C THR A 264 5.66 -15.19 12.77
N ALA A 265 6.26 -16.20 13.40
CA ALA A 265 7.27 -16.02 14.46
C ALA A 265 8.59 -15.47 13.90
N GLY A 266 9.06 -16.01 12.77
CA GLY A 266 10.28 -15.51 12.11
C GLY A 266 10.14 -14.04 11.71
N LEU A 267 9.04 -13.68 11.06
CA LEU A 267 8.80 -12.28 10.70
C LEU A 267 8.63 -11.40 11.94
N TYR A 268 7.96 -11.85 12.99
CA TYR A 268 7.81 -11.06 14.23
C TYR A 268 9.15 -10.68 14.88
N ASN A 269 10.15 -11.56 14.79
CA ASN A 269 11.47 -11.35 15.41
C ASN A 269 12.42 -10.45 14.60
N MET A 270 12.07 -10.04 13.39
CA MET A 270 12.87 -9.07 12.61
C MET A 270 12.53 -7.62 13.00
N LYS A 271 12.95 -7.20 14.20
CA LYS A 271 12.55 -5.93 14.83
C LYS A 271 13.34 -4.74 14.29
N LEU A 272 14.63 -4.90 14.03
CA LEU A 272 15.45 -3.89 13.37
C LEU A 272 14.96 -3.66 11.94
N LEU A 273 14.57 -4.72 11.23
CA LEU A 273 13.97 -4.59 9.91
C LEU A 273 12.66 -3.79 9.96
N ASP A 274 11.79 -4.03 10.95
CA ASP A 274 10.60 -3.20 11.16
C ASP A 274 10.96 -1.73 11.40
N SER A 275 11.97 -1.48 12.23
CA SER A 275 12.42 -0.12 12.54
C SER A 275 12.95 0.61 11.30
N VAL A 276 13.74 -0.08 10.46
CA VAL A 276 14.27 0.45 9.20
C VAL A 276 13.14 0.79 8.21
N ILE A 277 12.14 -0.09 8.06
CA ILE A 277 10.98 0.17 7.20
C ILE A 277 10.17 1.36 7.75
N LYS A 278 9.96 1.44 9.06
CA LYS A 278 9.26 2.57 9.69
C LYS A 278 10.01 3.89 9.51
N GLU A 279 11.34 3.89 9.64
CA GLU A 279 12.14 5.09 9.43
C GLU A 279 12.07 5.56 7.96
N THR A 280 12.06 4.60 7.02
CA THR A 280 11.78 4.89 5.61
C THR A 280 10.42 5.56 5.43
N GLN A 281 9.35 5.01 6.01
CA GLN A 281 8.01 5.60 5.96
C GLN A 281 7.96 7.02 6.59
N ARG A 282 8.73 7.27 7.65
CA ARG A 282 8.75 8.55 8.36
C ARG A 282 9.37 9.65 7.51
N LEU A 283 10.50 9.37 6.86
CA LEU A 283 11.22 10.34 6.03
C LEU A 283 10.65 10.46 4.61
N LYS A 284 10.14 9.36 4.07
CA LYS A 284 9.63 9.28 2.70
C LYS A 284 8.24 8.64 2.69
N PRO A 285 7.23 9.33 3.25
CA PRO A 285 5.89 8.80 3.31
C PRO A 285 5.30 8.65 1.91
N GLY A 286 4.59 7.54 1.65
CA GLY A 286 3.96 7.28 0.35
C GLY A 286 2.89 8.30 -0.06
N MET A 287 2.38 9.07 0.90
CA MET A 287 1.41 10.15 0.69
C MET A 287 1.83 11.39 1.48
N LEU A 288 1.69 12.60 0.93
CA LEU A 288 2.04 13.85 1.62
C LEU A 288 1.09 14.16 2.79
N VAL A 289 -0.16 13.71 2.68
CA VAL A 289 -1.17 13.82 3.72
C VAL A 289 -1.83 12.46 3.96
N ASN A 290 -2.26 12.25 5.19
CA ASN A 290 -2.91 11.05 5.68
C ASN A 290 -4.21 11.41 6.42
N LEU A 291 -4.96 10.39 6.84
CA LEU A 291 -6.18 10.54 7.63
C LEU A 291 -7.20 11.50 6.97
N GLU A 292 -7.30 11.46 5.64
CA GLU A 292 -8.20 12.33 4.87
C GLU A 292 -9.67 12.09 5.21
N ARG A 293 -10.41 13.19 5.34
CA ARG A 293 -11.77 13.24 5.85
C ARG A 293 -12.57 14.35 5.17
N MET A 294 -13.88 14.15 5.01
CA MET A 294 -14.80 15.18 4.51
C MET A 294 -15.90 15.43 5.55
N ALA A 295 -16.07 16.68 5.97
CA ALA A 295 -17.14 17.06 6.90
C ALA A 295 -18.52 16.88 6.23
N THR A 296 -19.37 16.01 6.76
CA THR A 296 -20.75 15.79 6.26
C THR A 296 -21.77 16.72 6.93
N SER A 297 -21.39 17.33 8.05
CA SER A 297 -22.13 18.40 8.73
C SER A 297 -21.14 19.39 9.37
N PRO A 298 -21.59 20.58 9.83
CA PRO A 298 -20.68 21.53 10.48
C PRO A 298 -20.08 20.95 11.76
N VAL A 299 -18.76 21.07 11.93
CA VAL A 299 -18.02 20.45 13.05
C VAL A 299 -17.20 21.48 13.79
N THR A 300 -17.34 21.58 15.11
CA THR A 300 -16.46 22.45 15.91
C THR A 300 -15.32 21.62 16.50
N LEU A 301 -14.09 21.89 16.06
CA LEU A 301 -12.88 21.28 16.62
C LEU A 301 -12.68 21.71 18.09
N PRO A 302 -12.04 20.90 18.94
CA PRO A 302 -11.71 21.24 20.33
C PRO A 302 -10.95 22.56 20.55
N ASN A 303 -10.31 23.11 19.52
CA ASN A 303 -9.67 24.43 19.56
C ASN A 303 -10.63 25.58 19.19
N GLY A 304 -11.92 25.31 19.04
CA GLY A 304 -12.97 26.28 18.70
C GLY A 304 -13.14 26.55 17.20
N ILE A 305 -12.32 25.95 16.32
CA ILE A 305 -12.45 26.15 14.87
C ILE A 305 -13.70 25.43 14.36
N MET A 306 -14.60 26.16 13.72
CA MET A 306 -15.75 25.58 13.02
C MET A 306 -15.36 25.20 11.59
N VAL A 307 -15.60 23.93 11.26
CA VAL A 307 -15.39 23.32 9.95
C VAL A 307 -16.73 23.20 9.24
N PRO A 308 -16.98 23.94 8.15
CA PRO A 308 -18.21 23.83 7.39
C PRO A 308 -18.40 22.47 6.72
N THR A 309 -19.65 22.09 6.45
CA THR A 309 -19.98 20.94 5.59
C THR A 309 -19.28 21.02 4.24
N GLY A 310 -18.81 19.88 3.73
CA GLY A 310 -18.08 19.76 2.47
C GLY A 310 -16.59 20.10 2.59
N THR A 311 -16.12 20.57 3.75
CA THR A 311 -14.70 20.86 3.94
C THR A 311 -13.88 19.58 4.03
N GLN A 312 -12.80 19.52 3.28
CA GLN A 312 -11.82 18.44 3.37
C GLN A 312 -10.79 18.73 4.47
N LEU A 313 -10.52 17.72 5.28
CA LEU A 313 -9.55 17.72 6.35
C LEU A 313 -8.53 16.61 6.11
N ALA A 314 -7.26 16.86 6.43
CA ALA A 314 -6.19 15.88 6.33
C ALA A 314 -5.09 16.21 7.35
N VAL A 315 -4.24 15.23 7.65
CA VAL A 315 -3.11 15.38 8.56
C VAL A 315 -1.82 15.22 7.76
N SER A 316 -0.87 16.14 7.92
CA SER A 316 0.45 16.03 7.26
C SER A 316 1.10 14.69 7.60
N SER A 317 1.74 14.04 6.64
CA SER A 317 2.51 12.81 6.89
C SER A 317 3.88 13.06 7.49
N PHE A 318 4.30 14.33 7.64
CA PHE A 318 5.58 14.73 8.21
C PHE A 318 5.39 15.22 9.65
N PRO A 319 5.48 14.32 10.65
CA PRO A 319 5.37 14.67 12.06
C PRO A 319 6.59 15.50 12.50
N SER A 320 6.33 16.71 13.02
CA SER A 320 7.36 17.66 13.47
C SER A 320 7.99 17.34 14.83
N ALA A 321 7.76 16.13 15.38
CA ALA A 321 8.01 15.82 16.79
C ALA A 321 9.20 14.88 17.04
N PHE A 322 9.94 14.48 16.00
CA PHE A 322 11.11 13.61 16.15
C PHE A 322 12.39 14.43 16.39
N LEU A 323 13.25 13.92 17.28
CA LEU A 323 14.62 14.41 17.41
C LEU A 323 15.40 14.08 16.13
N ASP A 324 16.17 15.05 15.62
CA ASP A 324 16.90 14.97 14.35
C ASP A 324 16.00 14.47 13.20
N PRO A 325 14.93 15.21 12.86
CA PRO A 325 13.86 14.74 11.98
C PRO A 325 14.33 14.54 10.53
N GLU A 326 15.45 15.15 10.12
CA GLU A 326 16.01 15.02 8.78
C GLU A 326 17.01 13.86 8.67
N THR A 327 17.48 13.33 9.81
CA THR A 327 18.46 12.24 9.84
C THR A 327 17.76 10.89 9.80
N TYR A 328 18.25 10.01 8.94
CA TYR A 328 17.80 8.61 8.89
C TYR A 328 18.48 7.83 10.02
N LEU A 329 17.69 7.36 10.98
CA LEU A 329 18.13 6.50 12.08
C LEU A 329 17.40 5.16 12.00
N GLY A 330 18.05 4.14 11.45
CA GLY A 330 17.42 2.84 11.19
C GLY A 330 16.92 2.11 12.43
N ASP A 331 17.48 2.38 13.60
CA ASP A 331 17.15 1.81 14.90
C ASP A 331 16.18 2.68 15.73
N ARG A 332 15.67 3.79 15.17
CA ARG A 332 14.82 4.76 15.87
C ARG A 332 13.61 4.15 16.57
N PHE A 333 13.05 3.08 16.01
CA PHE A 333 11.85 2.42 16.52
C PHE A 333 12.14 1.07 17.19
N LEU A 334 13.40 0.70 17.42
CA LEU A 334 13.78 -0.62 17.94
C LEU A 334 13.30 -0.84 19.39
N ASP A 335 13.50 0.16 20.25
CA ASP A 335 13.16 0.11 21.69
C ASP A 335 11.76 0.69 22.00
N ASP A 336 10.97 1.01 20.98
CA ASP A 336 9.64 1.56 21.15
C ASP A 336 8.62 0.44 21.46
N THR A 337 7.76 0.66 22.45
CA THR A 337 6.58 -0.19 22.74
C THR A 337 5.65 -0.37 21.53
N GLY A 338 5.76 0.50 20.51
CA GLY A 338 5.12 0.39 19.20
C GLY A 338 6.07 0.08 18.03
N GLY A 339 7.23 -0.53 18.27
CA GLY A 339 8.30 -0.72 17.26
C GLY A 339 7.94 -1.58 16.04
N GLN A 340 6.98 -2.49 16.18
CA GLN A 340 6.49 -3.32 15.07
C GLN A 340 5.94 -2.46 13.93
N LEU A 341 6.23 -2.84 12.68
CA LEU A 341 5.84 -2.07 11.48
C LEU A 341 4.33 -1.81 11.39
N VAL A 342 3.52 -2.78 11.79
CA VAL A 342 2.05 -2.72 11.75
C VAL A 342 1.42 -1.81 12.82
N SER A 343 2.23 -1.33 13.77
CA SER A 343 1.78 -0.45 14.83
C SER A 343 1.59 0.97 14.31
N SER A 344 0.58 1.64 14.85
CA SER A 344 0.29 3.03 14.55
C SER A 344 0.23 3.83 15.84
N SER A 345 0.84 5.01 15.84
CA SER A 345 0.89 5.94 16.96
C SER A 345 0.54 7.36 16.51
N THR A 346 0.49 8.28 17.46
CA THR A 346 0.26 9.70 17.15
C THR A 346 1.44 10.36 16.44
N GLU A 347 2.60 9.73 16.50
CA GLU A 347 3.86 10.15 15.91
C GLU A 347 4.14 9.38 14.60
N HIS A 348 3.63 8.17 14.44
CA HIS A 348 3.82 7.34 13.24
C HIS A 348 2.53 6.66 12.81
N TYR A 349 1.87 7.19 11.78
CA TYR A 349 0.55 6.73 11.31
C TYR A 349 0.52 6.44 9.81
N ALA A 350 1.60 5.87 9.27
CA ALA A 350 1.71 5.51 7.85
C ALA A 350 0.57 4.59 7.38
N PHE A 351 0.10 3.68 8.25
CA PHE A 351 -1.06 2.82 8.00
C PHE A 351 -2.40 3.45 8.40
N GLY A 352 -2.45 4.72 8.78
CA GLY A 352 -3.63 5.36 9.34
C GLY A 352 -3.89 4.99 10.81
N MET A 353 -5.03 5.41 11.35
CA MET A 353 -5.37 5.27 12.78
C MET A 353 -6.87 5.01 13.00
N GLY A 354 -7.19 4.40 14.14
CA GLY A 354 -8.56 4.19 14.60
C GLY A 354 -9.37 3.26 13.68
N ARG A 355 -10.65 3.59 13.46
CA ARG A 355 -11.58 2.80 12.63
C ARG A 355 -11.11 2.60 11.19
N TYR A 356 -10.33 3.56 10.68
CA TYR A 356 -9.85 3.61 9.29
C TYR A 356 -8.36 3.28 9.18
N ILE A 357 -7.82 2.55 10.16
CA ILE A 357 -6.49 1.95 10.00
C ILE A 357 -6.51 0.95 8.83
N CYS A 358 -5.42 0.93 8.07
CA CYS A 358 -5.25 0.06 6.93
C CYS A 358 -5.51 -1.40 7.34
N PRO A 359 -6.53 -2.05 6.75
CA PRO A 359 -6.85 -3.43 7.08
C PRO A 359 -5.76 -4.39 6.55
N GLY A 360 -5.09 -4.04 5.44
CA GLY A 360 -4.05 -4.86 4.81
C GLY A 360 -2.64 -4.72 5.40
N ARG A 361 -2.43 -3.92 6.45
CA ARG A 361 -1.08 -3.60 6.97
C ARG A 361 -0.23 -4.82 7.34
N PHE A 362 -0.86 -5.92 7.77
CA PHE A 362 -0.16 -7.17 8.10
C PHE A 362 0.35 -7.87 6.84
N LEU A 363 -0.43 -7.90 5.77
CA LEU A 363 0.04 -8.42 4.48
C LEU A 363 1.23 -7.59 3.98
N VAL A 364 1.10 -6.27 3.97
CA VAL A 364 2.17 -5.35 3.54
C VAL A 364 3.45 -5.57 4.35
N ALA A 365 3.33 -5.64 5.68
CA ALA A 365 4.49 -5.91 6.54
C ALA A 365 5.12 -7.26 6.22
N ASN A 366 4.32 -8.30 6.01
CA ASN A 366 4.83 -9.62 5.67
C ASN A 366 5.54 -9.62 4.31
N GLU A 367 4.94 -9.06 3.26
CA GLU A 367 5.54 -8.97 1.91
C GLU A 367 6.87 -8.21 1.93
N LEU A 368 6.93 -7.06 2.62
CA LEU A 368 8.16 -6.28 2.75
C LEU A 368 9.26 -7.05 3.45
N LYS A 369 8.92 -7.71 4.56
CA LYS A 369 9.90 -8.47 5.34
C LYS A 369 10.36 -9.71 4.60
N ILE A 370 9.45 -10.45 3.95
CA ILE A 370 9.77 -11.59 3.09
C ILE A 370 10.73 -11.17 1.96
N ALA A 371 10.44 -10.07 1.26
CA ALA A 371 11.27 -9.55 0.19
C ALA A 371 12.65 -9.13 0.66
N LEU A 372 12.72 -8.21 1.63
CA LEU A 372 13.98 -7.69 2.13
C LEU A 372 14.83 -8.76 2.81
N ALA A 373 14.21 -9.68 3.57
CA ALA A 373 14.91 -10.80 4.18
C ALA A 373 15.47 -11.79 3.15
N SER A 374 14.72 -12.08 2.07
CA SER A 374 15.22 -12.94 0.99
C SER A 374 16.39 -12.30 0.26
N VAL A 375 16.35 -10.98 0.05
CA VAL A 375 17.47 -10.24 -0.54
C VAL A 375 18.69 -10.28 0.39
N LEU A 376 18.51 -9.97 1.67
CA LEU A 376 19.59 -9.93 2.67
C LEU A 376 20.22 -11.29 2.96
N THR A 377 19.49 -12.40 2.80
CA THR A 377 20.06 -13.73 3.07
C THR A 377 20.79 -14.32 1.86
N LYS A 378 20.45 -13.88 0.64
CA LYS A 378 21.01 -14.44 -0.60
C LYS A 378 22.02 -13.55 -1.31
N TYR A 379 21.90 -12.23 -1.20
CA TYR A 379 22.65 -11.30 -2.04
C TYR A 379 23.41 -10.25 -1.22
N ASP A 380 24.45 -9.71 -1.83
CA ASP A 380 25.04 -8.42 -1.43
C ASP A 380 24.43 -7.33 -2.31
N VAL A 381 24.10 -6.18 -1.72
CA VAL A 381 23.44 -5.08 -2.42
C VAL A 381 24.19 -3.77 -2.20
N LYS A 382 24.32 -2.99 -3.27
CA LYS A 382 24.82 -1.62 -3.24
C LYS A 382 24.15 -0.80 -4.33
N LEU A 383 24.23 0.52 -4.21
CA LEU A 383 23.92 1.40 -5.34
C LEU A 383 25.02 1.25 -6.41
N GLU A 384 24.65 1.44 -7.67
CA GLU A 384 25.60 1.48 -8.77
C GLU A 384 26.64 2.59 -8.54
N ASP A 385 27.89 2.38 -8.98
CA ASP A 385 28.97 3.31 -8.71
C ASP A 385 28.67 4.68 -9.34
N GLY A 386 28.65 5.73 -8.50
CA GLY A 386 28.29 7.09 -8.93
C GLY A 386 26.77 7.38 -8.95
N ALA A 387 25.93 6.42 -8.59
CA ALA A 387 24.50 6.66 -8.42
C ALA A 387 24.22 7.39 -7.09
N GLU A 388 23.75 8.63 -7.20
CA GLU A 388 23.26 9.40 -6.06
C GLU A 388 21.73 9.54 -6.16
N PRO A 389 20.96 8.92 -5.23
CA PRO A 389 19.52 9.05 -5.21
C PRO A 389 19.12 10.52 -5.02
N LYS A 390 18.35 11.06 -5.96
CA LYS A 390 17.86 12.44 -5.88
C LYS A 390 16.70 12.51 -4.89
N ILE A 391 16.90 13.21 -3.78
CA ILE A 391 15.83 13.52 -2.84
C ILE A 391 14.94 14.59 -3.46
N ALA A 392 13.71 14.22 -3.79
CA ALA A 392 12.69 15.16 -4.25
C ALA A 392 12.01 15.80 -3.04
N CYS A 393 12.38 17.04 -2.71
CA CYS A 393 11.65 17.83 -1.73
C CYS A 393 10.36 18.37 -2.38
N VAL A 394 9.20 17.93 -1.89
CA VAL A 394 7.90 18.44 -2.34
C VAL A 394 7.42 19.48 -1.33
N GLY A 395 7.69 20.76 -1.62
CA GLY A 395 7.35 21.90 -0.76
C GLY A 395 7.91 23.21 -1.28
#